data_AF-A0A950SXD0-F1
#
_entry.id   AF-A0A950SXD0-F1
#
_cell.length_a   1.000
_cell.length_b   1.000
_cell.length_c   1.000
_cell.angle_alpha   90.00
_cell.angle_beta   90.00
_cell.angle_gamma   90.00
#
_symmetry.space_group_name_H-M   'P 1'
#
loop_
_entity.id
_entity.type
_entity.pdbx_description
1 polymer ?
#
loop_
_entity_poly.entity_id
_entity_poly.type
_entity_poly.pdbx_seq_one_letter_code
_entity_poly.pdbx_strand_id
1 'polypeptide(L)'
;GVFSRMLFQQLREQFKQVGFVCEPDYPPGDFRSGSVEYWGPPEERERCLWSVVRTAQGTILGTIVTQVYHDHTQFRIPLPPSVLALEETETDAIIEALSDASVRLVGRQQVEAPQQKWAVGQEHSKWEYSVEVGLADCIDSKRIEISGGMLDSTLSLWGRNGWELVSVVPHEGRMIAFFKRLAKEN
;
A
#
# COMPACT_ATOMS: atom_id res chain seq x y z
N GLY A 1 -14.50 4.08 -0.84
CA GLY A 1 -15.87 4.46 -1.23
C GLY A 1 -16.39 5.66 -0.45
N VAL A 2 -17.00 5.45 0.73
CA VAL A 2 -17.63 6.55 1.51
C VAL A 2 -16.67 7.20 2.52
N PHE A 3 -15.96 6.39 3.32
CA PHE A 3 -15.02 6.91 4.32
C PHE A 3 -13.93 7.78 3.70
N SER A 4 -13.30 7.31 2.61
CA SER A 4 -12.33 8.09 1.84
C SER A 4 -12.93 9.41 1.34
N ARG A 5 -14.17 9.40 0.82
CA ARG A 5 -14.81 10.62 0.34
C ARG A 5 -15.00 11.65 1.45
N MET A 6 -15.42 11.22 2.64
CA MET A 6 -15.56 12.10 3.80
C MET A 6 -14.20 12.64 4.27
N LEU A 7 -13.20 11.76 4.37
CA LEU A 7 -11.86 12.12 4.85
C LEU A 7 -11.19 13.18 3.96
N PHE A 8 -11.38 13.08 2.65
CA PHE A 8 -10.71 13.94 1.68
C PHE A 8 -11.60 15.08 1.13
N GLN A 9 -12.81 15.26 1.65
CA GLN A 9 -13.73 16.29 1.16
C GLN A 9 -13.14 17.70 1.29
N GLN A 10 -12.59 18.03 2.45
CA GLN A 10 -11.99 19.35 2.68
C GLN A 10 -10.80 19.61 1.75
N LEU A 11 -9.97 18.59 1.51
CA LEU A 11 -8.85 18.70 0.58
C LEU A 11 -9.36 18.94 -0.85
N ARG A 12 -10.41 18.22 -1.29
CA ARG A 12 -11.03 18.45 -2.61
C ARG A 12 -11.53 19.89 -2.77
N GLU A 13 -12.14 20.46 -1.73
CA GLU A 13 -12.61 21.85 -1.73
C GLU A 13 -11.43 22.83 -1.82
N GLN A 14 -10.33 22.57 -1.10
CA GLN A 14 -9.11 23.38 -1.17
C GLN A 14 -8.47 23.36 -2.56
N PHE A 15 -8.36 22.19 -3.20
CA PHE A 15 -7.87 22.08 -4.59
C PHE A 15 -8.70 22.97 -5.55
N LYS A 16 -10.03 22.93 -5.42
CA LYS A 16 -10.93 23.76 -6.24
C LYS A 16 -10.77 25.26 -5.97
N GLN A 17 -10.62 25.66 -4.70
CA GLN A 17 -10.46 27.05 -4.31
C GLN A 17 -9.21 27.71 -4.92
N VAL A 18 -8.13 26.95 -5.08
CA VAL A 18 -6.89 27.44 -5.69
C VAL A 18 -6.85 27.26 -7.21
N GLY A 19 -7.93 26.78 -7.82
CA GLY A 19 -8.05 26.64 -9.27
C GLY A 19 -7.39 25.37 -9.85
N PHE A 20 -7.16 24.34 -9.04
CA PHE A 20 -6.72 23.05 -9.53
C PHE A 20 -7.89 22.14 -9.90
N VAL A 21 -7.72 21.38 -10.97
CA VAL A 21 -8.65 20.37 -11.47
C VAL A 21 -7.95 19.02 -11.39
N CYS A 22 -8.60 18.04 -10.76
CA CYS A 22 -8.07 16.70 -10.58
C CYS A 22 -8.86 15.70 -11.43
N GLU A 23 -8.17 14.86 -12.19
CA GLU A 23 -8.77 13.83 -13.04
C GLU A 23 -8.12 12.46 -12.77
N PRO A 24 -8.87 11.45 -12.27
CA PRO A 24 -10.22 11.55 -11.73
C PRO A 24 -10.28 12.46 -10.48
N ASP A 25 -11.50 12.81 -10.06
CA ASP A 25 -11.80 13.65 -8.90
C ASP A 25 -11.02 13.19 -7.64
N TYR A 26 -10.35 14.10 -6.91
CA TYR A 26 -9.39 13.72 -5.85
C TYR A 26 -10.03 13.37 -4.49
N PRO A 27 -9.58 12.29 -3.82
CA PRO A 27 -9.05 11.08 -4.43
C PRO A 27 -10.20 10.34 -5.16
N PRO A 28 -9.87 9.48 -6.14
CA PRO A 28 -10.87 8.74 -6.88
C PRO A 28 -11.81 7.98 -5.95
N GLY A 29 -13.12 8.18 -6.18
CA GLY A 29 -14.17 7.53 -5.40
C GLY A 29 -14.45 6.10 -5.87
N ASP A 30 -14.07 5.78 -7.11
CA ASP A 30 -14.11 4.43 -7.67
C ASP A 30 -12.71 3.81 -7.67
N PHE A 31 -12.69 2.49 -7.51
CA PHE A 31 -11.46 1.69 -7.50
C PHE A 31 -11.08 1.20 -8.90
N ARG A 32 -11.72 1.71 -9.95
CA ARG A 32 -11.60 1.20 -11.32
C ARG A 32 -10.74 2.09 -12.19
N SER A 33 -10.81 3.39 -11.99
CA SER A 33 -10.04 4.40 -12.71
C SER A 33 -9.18 5.14 -11.69
N GLY A 34 -7.88 4.84 -11.64
CA GLY A 34 -6.97 5.54 -10.74
C GLY A 34 -6.67 4.85 -9.41
N SER A 35 -6.55 3.51 -9.37
CA SER A 35 -6.10 2.81 -8.16
C SER A 35 -5.34 1.51 -8.41
N VAL A 36 -4.40 1.18 -7.51
CA VAL A 36 -3.71 -0.11 -7.45
C VAL A 36 -3.64 -0.60 -6.01
N GLU A 37 -3.80 -1.90 -5.81
CA GLU A 37 -3.73 -2.56 -4.50
C GLU A 37 -2.40 -3.30 -4.38
N TYR A 38 -1.65 -3.00 -3.33
CA TYR A 38 -0.49 -3.78 -2.92
C TYR A 38 -0.88 -4.69 -1.77
N TRP A 39 -0.68 -5.98 -2.02
CA TRP A 39 -0.93 -7.01 -1.04
C TRP A 39 0.16 -6.94 0.05
N GLY A 40 -0.19 -7.51 1.20
CA GLY A 40 0.48 -7.37 2.49
C GLY A 40 -0.24 -8.30 3.47
N PRO A 41 0.17 -8.37 4.74
CA PRO A 41 -0.57 -9.14 5.72
C PRO A 41 -2.03 -8.64 5.75
N PRO A 42 -3.02 -9.52 5.98
CA PRO A 42 -4.44 -9.12 6.00
C PRO A 42 -4.77 -7.99 6.97
N GLU A 43 -3.97 -7.83 8.03
CA GLU A 43 -4.07 -6.75 9.00
C GLU A 43 -3.70 -5.36 8.44
N GLU A 44 -2.90 -5.31 7.36
CA GLU A 44 -2.38 -4.08 6.79
C GLU A 44 -2.10 -4.25 5.29
N ARG A 45 -3.12 -3.94 4.47
CA ARG A 45 -2.97 -3.80 3.02
C ARG A 45 -2.94 -2.34 2.61
N GLU A 46 -2.33 -2.07 1.47
CA GLU A 46 -2.15 -0.73 0.94
C GLU A 46 -2.90 -0.58 -0.38
N ARG A 47 -3.65 0.51 -0.51
CA ARG A 47 -4.20 0.96 -1.78
C ARG A 47 -3.65 2.34 -2.13
N CYS A 48 -3.03 2.44 -3.29
CA CYS A 48 -2.68 3.72 -3.90
C CYS A 48 -3.85 4.19 -4.77
N LEU A 49 -4.31 5.41 -4.54
CA LEU A 49 -5.33 6.12 -5.31
C LEU A 49 -4.67 7.32 -5.95
N TRP A 50 -4.90 7.62 -7.22
CA TRP A 50 -4.23 8.76 -7.86
C TRP A 50 -5.17 9.64 -8.69
N SER A 51 -4.77 10.91 -8.80
CA SER A 51 -5.41 11.91 -9.64
C SER A 51 -4.34 12.72 -10.37
N VAL A 52 -4.50 12.91 -11.67
CA VAL A 52 -3.69 13.86 -12.44
C VAL A 52 -4.18 15.27 -12.11
N VAL A 53 -3.26 16.14 -11.70
CA VAL A 53 -3.54 17.51 -11.32
C VAL A 53 -3.29 18.44 -12.50
N ARG A 54 -4.26 19.30 -12.79
CA ARG A 54 -4.20 20.32 -13.83
C ARG A 54 -4.50 21.70 -13.24
N THR A 55 -3.96 22.73 -13.87
CA THR A 55 -4.40 24.11 -13.65
C THR A 55 -5.78 24.35 -14.25
N ALA A 56 -6.45 25.44 -13.87
CA ALA A 56 -7.71 25.87 -14.48
C ALA A 56 -7.61 26.09 -16.00
N GLN A 57 -6.41 26.37 -16.52
CA GLN A 57 -6.14 26.54 -17.94
C GLN A 57 -5.87 25.21 -18.68
N GLY A 58 -5.90 24.08 -17.96
CA GLY A 58 -5.70 22.74 -18.51
C GLY A 58 -4.25 22.24 -18.52
N THR A 59 -3.27 23.06 -18.11
CA THR A 59 -1.86 22.65 -18.01
C THR A 59 -1.72 21.56 -16.95
N ILE A 60 -1.12 20.43 -17.34
CA ILE A 60 -0.83 19.29 -16.46
C ILE A 60 0.35 19.65 -15.54
N LEU A 61 0.20 19.38 -14.24
CA LEU A 61 1.22 19.64 -13.22
C LEU A 61 1.92 18.36 -12.73
N GLY A 62 1.28 17.21 -12.85
CA GLY A 62 1.76 15.92 -12.35
C GLY A 62 0.60 15.12 -11.76
N THR A 63 0.94 14.13 -10.93
CA THR A 63 -0.03 13.25 -10.28
C THR A 63 0.11 13.32 -8.77
N ILE A 64 -1.01 13.45 -8.07
CA ILE A 64 -1.08 13.26 -6.62
C ILE A 64 -1.55 11.84 -6.33
N VAL A 65 -0.82 11.14 -5.45
CA VAL A 65 -1.15 9.79 -5.01
C VAL A 65 -1.48 9.81 -3.53
N THR A 66 -2.61 9.23 -3.17
CA THR A 66 -3.05 8.97 -1.79
C THR A 66 -2.89 7.49 -1.48
N GLN A 67 -2.12 7.17 -0.45
CA GLN A 67 -1.96 5.83 0.07
C GLN A 67 -2.94 5.61 1.22
N VAL A 68 -3.79 4.60 1.11
CA VAL A 68 -4.76 4.24 2.15
C VAL A 68 -4.45 2.84 2.65
N TYR A 69 -4.14 2.75 3.93
CA TYR A 69 -3.91 1.48 4.62
C TYR A 69 -5.22 0.95 5.19
N HIS A 70 -5.46 -0.35 5.10
CA HIS A 70 -6.70 -0.96 5.61
C HIS A 70 -6.53 -2.40 6.07
N ASP A 71 -7.34 -2.78 7.06
CA ASP A 71 -7.31 -4.07 7.75
C ASP A 71 -8.54 -4.90 7.33
N HIS A 72 -8.30 -6.04 6.68
CA HIS A 72 -9.35 -6.97 6.23
C HIS A 72 -9.83 -7.91 7.34
N THR A 73 -9.16 -7.94 8.48
CA THR A 73 -9.52 -8.78 9.63
C THR A 73 -10.50 -8.09 10.57
N GLN A 74 -10.44 -6.76 10.68
CA GLN A 74 -11.23 -5.98 11.64
C GLN A 74 -11.92 -4.75 11.05
N PHE A 75 -11.86 -4.56 9.72
CA PHE A 75 -12.49 -3.44 9.00
C PHE A 75 -12.13 -2.07 9.61
N ARG A 76 -10.82 -1.85 9.83
CA ARG A 76 -10.26 -0.61 10.40
C ARG A 76 -9.18 -0.02 9.50
N ILE A 77 -8.78 1.22 9.78
CA ILE A 77 -7.66 1.91 9.14
C ILE A 77 -6.46 1.83 10.12
N PRO A 78 -5.45 0.97 9.87
CA PRO A 78 -4.37 0.71 10.82
C PRO A 78 -3.34 1.85 10.88
N LEU A 79 -3.25 2.67 9.84
CA LEU A 79 -2.29 3.78 9.71
C LEU A 79 -2.98 4.97 9.04
N PRO A 80 -2.60 6.22 9.39
CA PRO A 80 -3.10 7.39 8.69
C PRO A 80 -2.74 7.32 7.19
N PRO A 81 -3.60 7.82 6.29
CA PRO A 81 -3.25 7.91 4.88
C PRO A 81 -2.02 8.78 4.65
N SER A 82 -1.23 8.40 3.65
CA SER A 82 -0.06 9.13 3.20
C SER A 82 -0.32 9.75 1.82
N VAL A 83 0.44 10.78 1.47
CA VAL A 83 0.35 11.46 0.18
C VAL A 83 1.75 11.60 -0.41
N LEU A 84 1.88 11.25 -1.69
CA LEU A 84 3.08 11.49 -2.48
C LEU A 84 2.72 12.14 -3.82
N ALA A 85 3.71 12.75 -4.46
CA ALA A 85 3.58 13.36 -5.77
C ALA A 85 4.44 12.62 -6.79
N LEU A 86 3.94 12.50 -8.01
CA LEU A 86 4.61 11.89 -9.17
C LEU A 86 4.63 12.89 -10.33
N GLU A 87 5.67 12.84 -11.15
CA GLU A 87 5.75 13.63 -12.39
C GLU A 87 4.95 12.94 -13.51
N GLU A 88 4.81 11.62 -13.42
CA GLU A 88 4.08 10.77 -14.35
C GLU A 88 2.59 11.09 -14.36
N THR A 89 2.00 11.19 -15.55
CA THR A 89 0.59 11.59 -15.74
C THR A 89 -0.22 10.56 -16.52
N GLU A 90 0.46 9.60 -17.15
CA GLU A 90 -0.15 8.48 -17.86
C GLU A 90 -0.30 7.27 -16.94
N THR A 91 -1.41 6.54 -17.08
CA THR A 91 -1.76 5.45 -16.15
C THR A 91 -0.67 4.39 -16.04
N ASP A 92 -0.12 3.93 -17.17
CA ASP A 92 0.89 2.87 -17.15
C ASP A 92 2.20 3.35 -16.51
N ALA A 93 2.61 4.60 -16.77
CA ALA A 93 3.79 5.20 -16.16
C ALA A 93 3.61 5.43 -14.65
N ILE A 94 2.41 5.81 -14.20
CA ILE A 94 2.08 5.94 -12.78
C ILE A 94 2.15 4.56 -12.10
N ILE A 95 1.60 3.50 -12.72
CA ILE A 95 1.65 2.15 -12.18
C ILE A 95 3.10 1.65 -12.11
N GLU A 96 3.89 1.90 -13.16
CA GLU A 96 5.31 1.57 -13.19
C GLU A 96 6.07 2.28 -12.07
N ALA A 97 5.87 3.58 -11.88
CA ALA A 97 6.48 4.34 -10.80
C ALA A 97 6.10 3.79 -9.40
N LEU A 98 4.83 3.43 -9.19
CA LEU A 98 4.35 2.87 -7.91
C LEU A 98 4.83 1.44 -7.65
N SER A 99 5.23 0.70 -8.70
CA SER A 99 5.83 -0.63 -8.58
C SER A 99 7.25 -0.59 -8.02
N ASP A 100 7.89 0.59 -7.97
CA ASP A 100 9.13 0.78 -7.23
C ASP A 100 8.78 1.03 -5.74
N ALA A 101 9.10 0.07 -4.87
CA ALA A 101 8.89 0.22 -3.43
C ALA A 101 9.65 1.42 -2.86
N SER A 102 10.77 1.83 -3.48
CA SER A 102 11.52 3.01 -3.07
C SER A 102 10.85 4.34 -3.43
N VAL A 103 9.82 4.34 -4.28
CA VAL A 103 8.94 5.49 -4.51
C VAL A 103 7.76 5.45 -3.54
N ARG A 104 7.14 4.28 -3.40
CA ARG A 104 5.92 4.10 -2.60
C ARG A 104 6.16 4.15 -1.09
N LEU A 105 7.26 3.60 -0.61
CA LEU A 105 7.53 3.47 0.83
C LEU A 105 8.31 4.67 1.40
N VAL A 106 8.58 5.71 0.61
CA VAL A 106 9.23 6.94 1.08
C VAL A 106 8.35 7.61 2.12
N GLY A 107 8.84 7.71 3.34
CA GLY A 107 8.12 8.39 4.42
C GLY A 107 7.08 7.53 5.14
N ARG A 108 7.07 6.19 4.94
CA ARG A 108 6.40 5.27 5.85
C ARG A 108 7.12 5.40 7.21
N GLN A 109 6.68 6.35 8.03
CA GLN A 109 7.15 6.46 9.40
C GLN A 109 6.94 5.08 10.03
N GLN A 110 7.99 4.53 10.62
CA GLN A 110 7.87 3.40 11.52
C GLN A 110 7.01 3.87 12.69
N VAL A 111 5.69 3.83 12.52
CA VAL A 111 4.77 3.89 13.63
C VAL A 111 5.08 2.61 14.38
N GLU A 112 5.66 2.74 15.57
CA GLU A 112 5.88 1.65 16.51
C GLU A 112 4.52 0.98 16.76
N ALA A 113 4.21 -0.03 15.96
CA ALA A 113 3.03 -0.84 16.19
C ALA A 113 3.27 -1.57 17.51
N PRO A 114 2.30 -1.60 18.43
CA PRO A 114 2.43 -2.35 19.66
C PRO A 114 2.86 -3.78 19.31
N GLN A 115 3.99 -4.23 19.88
CA GLN A 115 4.41 -5.63 19.78
C GLN A 115 3.30 -6.48 20.39
N GLN A 116 2.42 -7.02 19.54
CA GLN A 116 1.44 -7.98 19.99
C GLN A 116 2.25 -9.23 20.36
N LYS A 117 2.39 -9.52 21.66
CA LYS A 117 3.05 -10.75 22.11
C LYS A 117 2.18 -11.92 21.71
N TRP A 118 2.61 -12.68 20.70
CA TRP A 118 2.01 -13.96 20.39
C TRP A 118 2.43 -14.91 21.51
N ALA A 119 1.46 -15.40 22.28
CA ALA A 119 1.71 -16.32 23.37
C ALA A 119 2.23 -17.64 22.77
N VAL A 120 3.54 -17.86 22.89
CA VAL A 120 4.16 -19.16 22.59
C VAL A 120 3.63 -20.15 23.61
N GLY A 121 2.76 -21.08 23.19
CA GLY A 121 2.30 -22.18 24.06
C GLY A 121 0.84 -22.59 24.00
N GLN A 122 0.04 -22.11 23.04
CA GLN A 122 -1.32 -22.65 22.83
C GLN A 122 -1.29 -23.78 21.79
N GLU A 123 -1.90 -24.93 22.12
CA GLU A 123 -2.11 -26.06 21.20
C GLU A 123 -3.11 -25.69 20.11
N HIS A 124 -2.64 -24.95 19.10
CA HIS A 124 -3.46 -24.56 17.97
C HIS A 124 -3.49 -25.69 16.93
N SER A 125 -4.67 -26.24 16.67
CA SER A 125 -4.86 -27.33 15.70
C SER A 125 -5.13 -26.85 14.25
N LYS A 126 -5.14 -25.53 13.99
CA LYS A 126 -5.49 -24.97 12.67
C LYS A 126 -4.52 -23.89 12.23
N TRP A 127 -4.12 -23.98 10.96
CA TRP A 127 -3.26 -23.01 10.29
C TRP A 127 -4.07 -22.09 9.38
N GLU A 128 -3.71 -20.82 9.37
CA GLU A 128 -4.13 -19.84 8.36
C GLU A 128 -2.99 -19.63 7.36
N TYR A 129 -3.35 -19.32 6.12
CA TYR A 129 -2.41 -19.07 5.03
C TYR A 129 -2.72 -17.74 4.35
N SER A 130 -1.67 -17.08 3.86
CA SER A 130 -1.80 -15.87 3.06
C SER A 130 -0.67 -15.76 2.04
N VAL A 131 -0.78 -14.80 1.14
CA VAL A 131 0.10 -14.66 -0.02
C VAL A 131 0.49 -13.18 -0.19
N GLU A 132 1.76 -12.97 -0.50
CA GLU A 132 2.32 -11.70 -0.98
C GLU A 132 2.74 -11.83 -2.44
N VAL A 133 2.46 -10.82 -3.25
CA VAL A 133 2.84 -10.78 -4.68
C VAL A 133 3.69 -9.55 -5.05
N GLY A 134 3.86 -8.61 -4.11
CA GLY A 134 4.63 -7.38 -4.28
C GLY A 134 6.05 -7.42 -3.70
N LEU A 135 6.57 -8.59 -3.25
CA LEU A 135 7.96 -8.64 -2.75
C LEU A 135 8.99 -8.27 -3.82
N ALA A 136 8.67 -8.49 -5.10
CA ALA A 136 9.56 -8.15 -6.21
C ALA A 136 9.80 -6.65 -6.34
N ASP A 137 8.81 -5.83 -5.97
CA ASP A 137 8.90 -4.37 -5.94
C ASP A 137 10.02 -3.88 -5.00
N CYS A 138 10.41 -4.71 -4.01
CA CYS A 138 11.48 -4.41 -3.07
C CYS A 138 12.87 -4.82 -3.58
N ILE A 139 12.97 -5.52 -4.72
CA ILE A 139 14.23 -6.03 -5.24
C ILE A 139 14.62 -5.26 -6.50
N ASP A 140 15.52 -4.28 -6.34
CA ASP A 140 16.22 -3.63 -7.44
C ASP A 140 17.69 -4.08 -7.49
N SER A 141 18.01 -4.84 -8.54
CA SER A 141 19.38 -5.28 -8.85
C SER A 141 20.41 -4.16 -8.95
N LYS A 142 19.98 -2.91 -9.23
CA LYS A 142 20.85 -1.73 -9.34
C LYS A 142 21.02 -0.99 -8.02
N ARG A 143 20.17 -1.27 -7.01
CA ARG A 143 20.14 -0.59 -5.70
C ARG A 143 20.05 -1.61 -4.56
N ILE A 144 21.04 -2.49 -4.48
CA ILE A 144 21.05 -3.66 -3.59
C ILE A 144 20.84 -3.27 -2.10
N GLU A 145 21.49 -2.22 -1.61
CA GLU A 145 21.38 -1.80 -0.20
C GLU A 145 19.98 -1.27 0.16
N ILE A 146 19.38 -0.45 -0.71
CA ILE A 146 18.01 0.06 -0.56
C ILE A 146 17.01 -1.10 -0.64
N SER A 147 17.28 -2.05 -1.54
CA SER A 147 16.45 -3.25 -1.73
C SER A 147 16.42 -4.14 -0.49
N GLY A 148 17.57 -4.35 0.15
CA GLY A 148 17.67 -5.14 1.39
C GLY A 148 16.81 -4.55 2.51
N GLY A 149 16.94 -3.24 2.77
CA GLY A 149 16.16 -2.58 3.82
C GLY A 149 14.65 -2.59 3.57
N MET A 150 14.22 -2.42 2.32
CA MET A 150 12.79 -2.46 1.95
C MET A 150 12.21 -3.87 2.06
N LEU A 151 12.97 -4.89 1.66
CA LEU A 151 12.58 -6.29 1.81
C LEU A 151 12.46 -6.66 3.30
N ASP A 152 13.46 -6.28 4.11
CA ASP A 152 13.45 -6.52 5.56
C ASP A 152 12.26 -5.83 6.24
N SER A 153 11.98 -4.58 5.88
CA SER A 153 10.82 -3.86 6.41
C SER A 153 9.50 -4.55 6.02
N THR A 154 9.40 -5.05 4.78
CA THR A 154 8.21 -5.73 4.29
C THR A 154 8.01 -7.08 5.00
N LEU A 155 9.06 -7.89 5.13
CA LEU A 155 9.00 -9.16 5.86
C LEU A 155 8.75 -8.95 7.36
N SER A 156 9.29 -7.89 7.95
CA SER A 156 9.03 -7.52 9.34
C SER A 156 7.56 -7.17 9.58
N LEU A 157 6.89 -6.55 8.60
CA LEU A 157 5.45 -6.27 8.65
C LEU A 157 4.62 -7.56 8.69
N TRP A 158 5.03 -8.60 7.95
CA TRP A 158 4.42 -9.92 8.05
C TRP A 158 4.69 -10.56 9.43
N GLY A 159 5.95 -10.58 9.87
CA GLY A 159 6.38 -11.19 11.13
C GLY A 159 5.71 -10.58 12.38
N ARG A 160 5.54 -9.25 12.43
CA ARG A 160 4.85 -8.59 13.57
C ARG A 160 3.37 -8.99 13.70
N ASN A 161 2.78 -9.47 12.61
CA ASN A 161 1.41 -9.99 12.56
C ASN A 161 1.37 -11.53 12.71
N GLY A 162 2.45 -12.13 13.20
CA GLY A 162 2.58 -13.56 13.50
C GLY A 162 2.70 -14.46 12.27
N TRP A 163 2.90 -13.88 11.09
CA TRP A 163 3.06 -14.63 9.86
C TRP A 163 4.49 -15.11 9.68
N GLU A 164 4.64 -16.39 9.37
CA GLU A 164 5.89 -17.05 9.04
C GLU A 164 5.98 -17.27 7.53
N LEU A 165 7.10 -16.86 6.92
CA LEU A 165 7.37 -17.14 5.51
C LEU A 165 7.63 -18.64 5.32
N VAL A 166 6.86 -19.27 4.43
CA VAL A 166 6.94 -20.71 4.15
C VAL A 166 7.74 -20.99 2.88
N SER A 167 7.47 -20.23 1.82
CA SER A 167 8.08 -20.45 0.50
C SER A 167 7.98 -19.19 -0.34
N VAL A 168 8.93 -19.02 -1.26
CA VAL A 168 8.89 -18.00 -2.32
C VAL A 168 9.04 -18.71 -3.66
N VAL A 169 8.08 -18.49 -4.56
CA VAL A 169 8.02 -19.16 -5.86
C VAL A 169 7.95 -18.11 -6.97
N PRO A 170 8.83 -18.16 -7.98
CA PRO A 170 8.68 -17.34 -9.18
C PRO A 170 7.53 -17.89 -10.05
N HIS A 171 6.65 -17.01 -10.53
CA HIS A 171 5.54 -17.37 -11.42
C HIS A 171 5.21 -16.21 -12.37
N GLU A 172 5.24 -16.45 -13.69
CA GLU A 172 4.91 -15.46 -14.73
C GLU A 172 5.62 -14.11 -14.57
N GLY A 173 6.92 -14.14 -14.24
CA GLY A 173 7.72 -12.92 -14.04
C GLY A 173 7.46 -12.19 -12.72
N ARG A 174 6.65 -12.78 -11.82
CA ARG A 174 6.39 -12.28 -10.47
C ARG A 174 7.01 -13.19 -9.42
N MET A 175 7.22 -12.67 -8.22
CA MET A 175 7.55 -13.48 -7.05
C MET A 175 6.32 -13.59 -6.15
N ILE A 176 5.95 -14.82 -5.82
CA ILE A 176 4.83 -15.12 -4.94
C ILE A 176 5.40 -15.69 -3.65
N ALA A 177 5.15 -15.03 -2.53
CA ALA A 177 5.57 -15.51 -1.21
C ALA A 177 4.37 -16.02 -0.42
N PHE A 178 4.51 -17.22 0.13
CA PHE A 178 3.47 -17.89 0.91
C PHE A 178 3.79 -17.78 2.39
N PHE A 179 2.81 -17.35 3.16
CA PHE A 179 2.91 -17.20 4.61
C PHE A 179 1.91 -18.10 5.31
N LYS A 180 2.25 -18.55 6.52
CA LYS A 180 1.35 -19.26 7.43
C LYS A 180 1.38 -18.66 8.81
N ARG A 181 0.33 -18.91 9.60
CA ARG A 181 0.32 -18.66 11.04
C ARG A 181 -0.69 -19.55 11.74
N LEU A 182 -0.62 -19.60 13.06
CA LEU A 182 -1.66 -20.23 13.86
C LEU A 182 -2.95 -19.42 13.77
N ALA A 183 -4.08 -20.11 13.54
CA ALA A 183 -5.38 -19.45 13.45
C ALA A 183 -5.75 -18.80 14.78
N LYS A 184 -6.34 -17.60 14.71
CA LYS A 184 -6.89 -16.93 15.91
C LYS A 184 -8.23 -17.60 16.24
N GLU A 185 -8.47 -17.94 17.51
CA GLU A 185 -9.82 -18.30 17.95
C GLU A 185 -10.69 -17.03 17.94
N ASN A 186 -11.90 -17.12 17.37
CA ASN A 186 -12.88 -16.03 17.32
C ASN A 186 -13.60 -15.84 18.65
#